data_AF-A0A139CQT8-F1
#
_entry.id   AF-A0A139CQT8-F1
#
_cell.length_a   1.000
_cell.length_b   1.000
_cell.length_c   1.000
_cell.angle_alpha   90.00
_cell.angle_beta   90.00
_cell.angle_gamma   90.00
#
_symmetry.space_group_name_H-M   'P 1'
#
loop_
_entity.id
_entity.type
_entity.pdbx_description
1 polymer ?
#
loop_
_entity_poly.entity_id
_entity_poly.type
_entity_poly.pdbx_seq_one_letter_code
_entity_poly.pdbx_strand_id
1 'polypeptide(L)'
;MKVQFPDTLYSNTFIALNITLQNSGLSIWNANEDNPIHLSYHWIQNNQTVIFDGERTPLPENVKPRKIIDTQVIVKTPEKEGNYTLILDVLKEGNFWFEQEGVKTYEKNIQIV
;
A
#
# COMPACT_ATOMS: atom_id res chain seq x y z
N MET A 1 2.12 -6.51 8.42
CA MET A 1 0.98 -5.57 8.29
C MET A 1 -0.33 -6.29 8.55
N LYS A 2 -1.28 -5.65 9.21
CA LYS A 2 -2.68 -6.10 9.30
C LYS A 2 -3.55 -5.14 8.50
N VAL A 3 -4.57 -5.63 7.80
CA VAL A 3 -5.43 -4.82 6.91
C VAL A 3 -6.87 -5.25 7.09
N GLN A 4 -7.77 -4.28 7.22
CA GLN A 4 -9.21 -4.50 7.25
C GLN A 4 -9.81 -4.12 5.90
N PHE A 5 -10.67 -5.00 5.37
CA PHE A 5 -11.34 -4.81 4.09
C PHE A 5 -12.85 -4.73 4.30
N PRO A 6 -13.57 -3.94 3.47
CA PRO A 6 -15.01 -4.07 3.36
C PRO A 6 -15.40 -5.43 2.75
N ASP A 7 -16.66 -5.82 2.93
CA ASP A 7 -17.19 -7.10 2.40
C ASP A 7 -17.25 -7.12 0.86
N THR A 8 -17.39 -5.94 0.25
CA THR A 8 -17.52 -5.79 -1.21
C THR A 8 -16.70 -4.60 -1.69
N LEU A 9 -16.06 -4.77 -2.85
CA LEU A 9 -15.23 -3.75 -3.48
C LEU A 9 -15.70 -3.52 -4.91
N TYR A 10 -16.14 -2.30 -5.18
CA TYR A 10 -16.63 -1.90 -6.49
C TYR A 10 -15.48 -1.42 -7.38
N SER A 11 -15.57 -1.73 -8.67
CA SER A 11 -14.65 -1.23 -9.70
C SER A 11 -14.63 0.30 -9.76
N ASN A 12 -13.47 0.87 -10.11
CA ASN A 12 -13.23 2.30 -10.28
C ASN A 12 -13.65 3.19 -9.08
N THR A 13 -13.47 2.71 -7.85
CA THR A 13 -13.75 3.47 -6.63
C THR A 13 -12.51 3.68 -5.78
N PHE A 14 -12.51 4.76 -4.99
CA PHE A 14 -11.53 4.98 -3.93
C PHE A 14 -12.03 4.36 -2.64
N ILE A 15 -11.17 3.59 -1.99
CA ILE A 15 -11.40 2.99 -0.67
C ILE A 15 -10.29 3.39 0.28
N ALA A 16 -10.63 3.57 1.56
CA ALA A 16 -9.65 3.73 2.63
C ALA A 16 -9.61 2.44 3.45
N LEU A 17 -8.48 1.73 3.42
CA LEU A 17 -8.28 0.50 4.18
C LEU A 17 -7.55 0.81 5.48
N ASN A 18 -8.14 0.45 6.61
CA ASN A 18 -7.46 0.57 7.90
C ASN A 18 -6.34 -0.47 7.97
N ILE A 19 -5.13 -0.02 8.31
CA ILE A 19 -3.95 -0.86 8.44
C ILE A 19 -3.23 -0.64 9.76
N THR A 20 -2.61 -1.71 10.26
CA THR A 20 -1.58 -1.65 11.29
C THR A 20 -0.24 -2.00 10.65
N LEU A 21 0.68 -1.05 10.67
CA LEU A 21 2.00 -1.16 10.07
C LEU A 21 3.09 -0.96 11.12
N GLN A 22 4.19 -1.68 10.97
CA GLN A 22 5.38 -1.51 11.79
C GLN A 22 6.56 -1.13 10.89
N ASN A 23 7.34 -0.13 11.29
CA ASN A 23 8.65 0.09 10.71
C ASN A 23 9.63 -0.95 11.28
N SER A 24 9.86 -2.03 10.55
CA SER A 24 10.81 -3.09 10.93
C SER A 24 12.26 -2.76 10.57
N GLY A 25 12.51 -1.63 9.89
CA GLY A 25 13.83 -1.17 9.50
C GLY A 25 14.60 -0.45 10.62
N LEU A 26 15.79 0.02 10.27
CA LEU A 26 16.69 0.74 11.18
C LEU A 26 16.64 2.27 11.02
N SER A 27 16.05 2.76 9.93
CA SER A 27 15.92 4.19 9.64
C SER A 27 14.53 4.70 10.00
N ILE A 28 14.43 5.99 10.33
CA ILE A 28 13.14 6.66 10.49
C ILE A 28 12.47 6.75 9.10
N TRP A 29 11.18 6.47 9.05
CA TRP A 29 10.36 6.82 7.89
C TRP A 29 9.87 8.25 8.04
N ASN A 30 10.38 9.14 7.20
CA ASN A 30 10.04 10.56 7.22
C ASN A 30 8.80 10.83 6.37
N ALA A 31 7.81 11.50 6.94
CA ALA A 31 6.52 11.73 6.30
C ALA A 31 6.47 13.01 5.42
N ASN A 32 7.36 13.98 5.66
CA ASN A 32 7.25 15.34 5.08
C ASN A 32 8.60 15.92 4.61
N GLU A 33 9.62 15.11 4.37
CA GLU A 33 10.91 15.58 3.80
C GLU A 33 10.88 15.57 2.27
N ASP A 34 11.98 16.00 1.61
CA ASP A 34 12.08 16.08 0.14
C ASP A 34 11.83 14.74 -0.58
N ASN A 35 12.03 13.60 0.13
CA ASN A 35 11.72 12.26 -0.35
C ASN A 35 10.92 11.52 0.73
N PRO A 36 9.63 11.86 0.91
CA PRO A 36 8.83 11.29 1.97
C PRO A 36 8.57 9.81 1.71
N ILE A 37 8.20 9.10 2.77
CA ILE A 37 7.71 7.74 2.68
C ILE A 37 6.20 7.75 2.58
N HIS A 38 5.68 7.08 1.57
CA HIS A 38 4.26 6.89 1.30
C HIS A 38 3.87 5.41 1.44
N LEU A 39 2.60 5.19 1.75
CA LEU A 39 1.94 3.92 1.47
C LEU A 39 1.36 3.98 0.06
N SER A 40 1.52 2.91 -0.71
CA SER A 40 0.93 2.78 -2.03
C SER A 40 0.66 1.30 -2.31
N TYR A 41 0.39 0.96 -3.57
CA TYR A 41 -0.03 -0.37 -3.96
C TYR A 41 0.18 -0.67 -5.44
N HIS A 42 0.13 -1.97 -5.73
CA HIS A 42 0.07 -2.55 -7.07
C HIS A 42 -1.20 -3.39 -7.21
N TRP A 43 -1.74 -3.45 -8.42
CA TRP A 43 -2.76 -4.41 -8.79
C TRP A 43 -2.20 -5.38 -9.81
N ILE A 44 -2.40 -6.68 -9.55
CA ILE A 44 -2.03 -7.77 -10.45
C ILE A 44 -3.30 -8.50 -10.89
N GLN A 45 -3.34 -8.91 -12.15
CA GLN A 45 -4.35 -9.80 -12.70
C GLN A 45 -3.68 -10.81 -13.63
N ASN A 46 -4.00 -12.10 -13.48
CA ASN A 46 -3.41 -13.17 -14.31
C ASN A 46 -1.87 -13.15 -14.33
N ASN A 47 -1.25 -12.91 -13.17
CA ASN A 47 0.20 -12.75 -13.00
C ASN A 47 0.82 -11.59 -13.79
N GLN A 48 0.01 -10.65 -14.27
CA GLN A 48 0.44 -9.42 -14.93
C GLN A 48 0.09 -8.22 -14.08
N THR A 49 1.03 -7.28 -13.95
CA THR A 49 0.76 -6.01 -13.26
C THR A 49 -0.12 -5.14 -14.13
N VAL A 50 -1.32 -4.81 -13.65
CA VAL A 50 -2.26 -3.91 -14.34
C VAL A 50 -2.15 -2.48 -13.83
N ILE A 51 -1.79 -2.30 -12.56
CA ILE A 51 -1.45 -1.00 -11.98
C ILE A 51 -0.16 -1.21 -11.19
N PHE A 52 0.95 -0.64 -11.66
CA PHE A 52 2.22 -0.68 -10.94
C PHE A 52 2.41 0.52 -10.03
N ASP A 53 1.79 1.66 -10.30
CA ASP A 53 2.05 2.86 -9.51
C ASP A 53 0.74 3.42 -8.96
N GLY A 54 0.35 2.90 -7.79
CA GLY A 54 -0.87 3.28 -7.10
C GLY A 54 -0.83 4.67 -6.48
N GLU A 55 -1.99 5.10 -5.98
CA GLU A 55 -2.16 6.38 -5.32
C GLU A 55 -1.33 6.48 -4.04
N ARG A 56 -0.75 7.66 -3.78
CA ARG A 56 0.08 7.91 -2.60
C ARG A 56 -0.82 8.19 -1.41
N THR A 57 -0.55 7.49 -0.31
CA THR A 57 -1.10 7.84 0.99
C THR A 57 0.01 8.31 1.92
N PRO A 58 0.03 9.61 2.29
CA PRO A 58 0.97 10.14 3.28
C PRO A 58 0.91 9.40 4.61
N LEU A 59 2.08 9.16 5.20
CA LEU A 59 2.14 8.75 6.59
C LEU A 59 1.66 9.91 7.48
N PRO A 60 0.86 9.64 8.53
CA PRO A 60 0.34 10.70 9.40
C PRO A 60 1.42 11.37 10.25
N GLU A 61 2.57 10.71 10.40
CA GLU A 61 3.71 11.16 11.20
C GLU A 61 4.98 10.38 10.84
N ASN A 62 6.13 10.86 11.31
CA ASN A 62 7.37 10.11 11.19
C ASN A 62 7.29 8.79 11.98
N VAL A 63 7.68 7.69 11.35
CA VAL A 63 7.63 6.35 11.96
C VAL A 63 9.04 5.90 12.30
N LYS A 64 9.39 5.97 13.59
CA LYS A 64 10.70 5.52 14.10
C LYS A 64 10.88 4.00 13.93
N PRO A 65 12.13 3.50 13.91
CA PRO A 65 12.40 2.07 13.97
C PRO A 65 11.61 1.37 15.08
N ARG A 66 11.04 0.21 14.75
CA ARG A 66 10.17 -0.63 15.59
C ARG A 66 8.83 -0.03 15.99
N LYS A 67 8.55 1.24 15.67
CA LYS A 67 7.26 1.87 15.96
C LYS A 67 6.15 1.20 15.13
N ILE A 68 5.02 0.96 15.79
CA ILE A 68 3.78 0.49 15.18
C ILE A 68 2.86 1.70 15.09
N ILE A 69 2.20 1.85 13.95
CA ILE A 69 1.16 2.85 13.73
C ILE A 69 -0.11 2.18 13.20
N ASP A 70 -1.25 2.72 13.60
CA ASP A 70 -2.53 2.47 12.97
C ASP A 70 -2.82 3.66 12.05
N THR A 71 -3.08 3.39 10.78
CA THR A 71 -3.29 4.40 9.75
C THR A 71 -4.21 3.85 8.66
N GLN A 72 -4.41 4.61 7.60
CA GLN A 72 -5.13 4.18 6.40
C GLN A 72 -4.22 4.15 5.19
N VAL A 73 -4.56 3.29 4.23
CA VAL A 73 -4.07 3.37 2.84
C VAL A 73 -5.26 3.63 1.92
N ILE A 74 -5.12 4.64 1.07
CA ILE A 74 -6.08 5.00 0.03
C ILE A 74 -5.77 4.14 -1.20
N VAL A 75 -6.75 3.38 -1.66
CA VAL A 75 -6.62 2.50 -2.82
C VAL A 75 -7.71 2.86 -3.83
N LYS A 76 -7.32 3.11 -5.08
CA LYS A 76 -8.24 3.12 -6.21
C LYS A 76 -8.33 1.70 -6.79
N THR A 77 -9.53 1.14 -6.85
CA THR A 77 -9.77 -0.18 -7.44
C THR A 77 -9.66 -0.13 -8.98
N PRO A 78 -9.34 -1.25 -9.64
CA PRO A 78 -9.28 -1.32 -11.11
C PRO A 78 -10.61 -0.94 -11.77
N GLU A 79 -10.54 -0.45 -13.01
CA GLU A 79 -11.73 -0.01 -13.75
C GLU A 79 -12.68 -1.14 -14.14
N LYS A 80 -12.15 -2.36 -14.26
CA LYS A 80 -12.92 -3.53 -14.66
C LYS A 80 -13.12 -4.47 -13.49
N GLU A 81 -14.31 -5.02 -13.39
CA GLU A 81 -14.63 -6.12 -12.49
C GLU A 81 -13.73 -7.34 -12.75
N GLY A 82 -13.55 -8.17 -11.73
CA GLY A 82 -12.79 -9.41 -11.85
C GLY A 82 -11.98 -9.74 -10.61
N ASN A 83 -11.20 -10.82 -10.71
CA ASN A 83 -10.26 -11.22 -9.68
C ASN A 83 -8.93 -10.50 -9.87
N TYR A 84 -8.45 -9.88 -8.80
CA TYR A 84 -7.16 -9.20 -8.75
C TYR A 84 -6.42 -9.57 -7.48
N THR A 85 -5.10 -9.42 -7.50
CA THR A 85 -4.28 -9.40 -6.30
C THR A 85 -3.91 -7.95 -6.01
N LEU A 86 -4.30 -7.46 -4.82
CA LEU A 86 -3.78 -6.20 -4.28
C LEU A 86 -2.47 -6.49 -3.57
N ILE A 87 -1.42 -5.77 -3.94
CA ILE A 87 -0.16 -5.71 -3.22
C ILE A 87 -0.08 -4.33 -2.57
N LEU A 88 -0.03 -4.26 -1.25
CA LEU A 88 0.25 -3.01 -0.54
C LEU A 88 1.74 -2.96 -0.22
N ASP A 89 2.37 -1.83 -0.57
CA ASP A 89 3.79 -1.61 -0.35
C ASP A 89 4.08 -0.19 0.17
N VAL A 90 5.30 -0.01 0.68
CA VAL A 90 5.87 1.24 1.14
C VAL A 90 6.79 1.78 0.06
N LEU A 91 6.66 3.06 -0.26
CA LEU A 91 7.46 3.74 -1.27
C LEU A 91 8.30 4.82 -0.60
N LYS A 92 9.60 4.86 -0.90
CA LYS A 92 10.41 6.07 -0.70
C LYS A 92 10.42 6.84 -2.02
N GLU A 93 9.77 8.01 -2.02
CA GLU A 93 9.66 8.85 -3.22
C GLU A 93 11.04 9.10 -3.86
N GLY A 94 11.07 9.06 -5.19
CA GLY A 94 12.29 9.27 -5.99
C GLY A 94 13.34 8.16 -5.88
N ASN A 95 13.12 7.13 -5.05
CA ASN A 95 14.14 6.13 -4.73
C ASN A 95 13.70 4.70 -5.09
N PHE A 96 12.87 4.09 -4.25
CA PHE A 96 12.55 2.67 -4.36
C PHE A 96 11.26 2.31 -3.64
N TRP A 97 10.63 1.27 -4.14
CA TRP A 97 9.63 0.48 -3.44
C TRP A 97 10.34 -0.45 -2.46
N PHE A 98 9.78 -0.64 -1.27
CA PHE A 98 10.42 -1.45 -0.25
C PHE A 98 10.50 -2.93 -0.66
N GLU A 99 9.59 -3.40 -1.52
CA GLU A 99 9.70 -4.74 -2.12
C GLU A 99 10.99 -4.95 -2.92
N GLN A 100 11.51 -3.90 -3.56
CA GLN A 100 12.76 -3.96 -4.35
C GLN A 100 13.99 -4.16 -3.46
N GLU A 101 13.88 -3.77 -2.19
CA GLU A 101 14.88 -3.99 -1.15
C GLU A 101 14.64 -5.31 -0.39
N GLY A 102 13.74 -6.18 -0.88
CA GLY A 102 13.44 -7.48 -0.31
C GLY A 102 12.52 -7.42 0.93
N VAL A 103 11.86 -6.30 1.18
CA VAL A 103 10.87 -6.18 2.26
C VAL A 103 9.58 -6.87 1.82
N LYS A 104 9.05 -7.72 2.69
CA LYS A 104 7.80 -8.43 2.42
C LYS A 104 6.60 -7.46 2.38
N THR A 105 5.89 -7.46 1.27
CA THR A 105 4.63 -6.74 1.07
C THR A 105 3.44 -7.48 1.69
N TYR A 106 2.29 -6.80 1.75
CA TYR A 106 1.02 -7.47 2.01
C TYR A 106 0.32 -7.76 0.70
N GLU A 107 -0.09 -9.00 0.49
CA GLU A 107 -0.78 -9.42 -0.71
C GLU A 107 -2.14 -10.01 -0.36
N LYS A 108 -3.17 -9.68 -1.14
CA LYS A 108 -4.51 -10.28 -0.99
C LYS A 108 -5.21 -10.44 -2.33
N ASN A 109 -5.73 -11.64 -2.57
CA ASN A 109 -6.68 -11.87 -3.67
C ASN A 109 -8.05 -11.29 -3.34
N ILE A 110 -8.60 -10.53 -4.27
CA ILE A 110 -9.79 -9.72 -4.10
C ILE A 110 -10.66 -9.88 -5.35
N GLN A 111 -11.94 -10.16 -5.14
CA GLN A 111 -12.94 -10.00 -6.17
C GLN A 111 -13.40 -8.53 -6.19
N ILE A 112 -13.25 -7.89 -7.34
CA ILE A 112 -13.81 -6.58 -7.65
C ILE A 112 -15.11 -6.81 -8.43
N VAL A 113 -16.18 -6.13 -8.02
CA VAL A 113 -17.53 -6.20 -8.60
C VAL A 113 -18.06 -4.83 -9.01
#